data_AF-Q7Y0H0-F1
#
_entry.id   AF-Q7Y0H0-F1
#
_cell.length_a   1.000
_cell.length_b   1.000
_cell.length_c   1.000
_cell.angle_alpha   90.00
_cell.angle_beta   90.00
_cell.angle_gamma   90.00
#
_symmetry.space_group_name_H-M   'P 1'
#
loop_
_entity.id
_entity.type
_entity.pdbx_description
1 polymer ?
#
loop_
_entity_poly.entity_id
_entity_poly.type
_entity_poly.pdbx_seq_one_letter_code
_entity_poly.pdbx_strand_id
1 'polypeptide(L)' 'PMDFESKDPENEVIKPTVNGVLDIMRACAKAKTVRRVVFTSSAGTVDVEEPKKPVYDESNWSDLEFVRAVKMTAWMYF' A
#
# COMPACT_ATOMS: atom_id res chain seq x y z
N PRO A 1 14.79 0.20 -16.27
CA PRO A 1 13.37 0.54 -16.46
C PRO A 1 12.52 -0.23 -15.46
N MET A 2 11.66 0.46 -14.71
CA MET A 2 10.67 -0.19 -13.86
C MET A 2 9.56 -0.71 -14.78
N ASP A 3 9.31 -2.01 -14.73
CA ASP A 3 8.21 -2.62 -15.46
C ASP A 3 6.92 -2.33 -14.70
N PHE A 4 6.05 -1.55 -15.31
CA PHE A 4 4.78 -1.15 -14.73
C PHE A 4 3.63 -2.03 -15.23
N GLU A 5 3.86 -3.04 -16.06
CA GLU A 5 2.79 -3.88 -16.59
C GLU A 5 2.88 -5.32 -16.05
N SER A 6 2.25 -5.55 -14.89
CA SER A 6 2.08 -6.91 -14.36
C SER A 6 0.79 -7.53 -14.88
N LYS A 7 0.86 -8.79 -15.34
CA LYS A 7 -0.32 -9.57 -15.74
C LYS A 7 -1.06 -10.19 -14.55
N ASP A 8 -0.39 -10.27 -13.40
CA ASP A 8 -0.90 -10.86 -12.16
C ASP A 8 -0.37 -10.07 -10.94
N PRO A 9 -0.84 -8.83 -10.75
CA PRO A 9 -0.31 -7.92 -9.73
C PRO A 9 -0.53 -8.41 -8.31
N GLU A 10 -1.57 -9.21 -8.09
CA GLU A 10 -1.89 -9.77 -6.79
C GLU A 10 -0.75 -10.67 -6.32
N ASN A 11 -0.22 -11.51 -7.21
CA ASN A 11 0.86 -12.44 -6.89
C ASN A 11 2.26 -11.87 -7.14
N GLU A 12 2.41 -10.93 -8.08
CA GLU A 12 3.72 -10.35 -8.42
C GLU A 12 4.08 -9.12 -7.59
N VAL A 13 3.09 -8.39 -7.05
CA VAL A 13 3.32 -7.13 -6.33
C VAL A 13 2.64 -7.09 -4.97
N ILE A 14 1.31 -7.23 -4.91
CA ILE A 14 0.52 -6.95 -3.70
C ILE A 14 0.88 -7.93 -2.59
N LYS A 15 0.73 -9.24 -2.82
CA LYS A 15 1.09 -10.25 -1.81
C LYS A 15 2.56 -10.20 -1.41
N PRO A 16 3.54 -10.13 -2.34
CA PRO A 16 4.94 -9.98 -1.97
C PRO A 16 5.21 -8.75 -1.11
N THR A 17 4.60 -7.61 -1.42
CA THR A 17 4.80 -6.36 -0.67
C THR A 17 4.19 -6.47 0.73
N VAL A 18 2.96 -6.97 0.85
CA VAL A 18 2.29 -7.19 2.14
C VAL A 18 3.07 -8.18 3.00
N ASN A 19 3.45 -9.32 2.43
CA ASN A 19 4.23 -10.33 3.14
C ASN A 19 5.62 -9.81 3.54
N GLY A 20 6.29 -9.06 2.66
CA GLY A 20 7.59 -8.46 2.95
C GLY A 20 7.54 -7.51 4.13
N VAL A 21 6.53 -6.63 4.21
CA VAL A 21 6.34 -5.75 5.37
C VAL A 21 6.07 -6.56 6.64
N LEU A 22 5.17 -7.56 6.58
CA LEU A 22 4.87 -8.42 7.74
C LEU A 22 6.10 -9.19 8.23
N ASP A 23 6.92 -9.71 7.32
CA ASP A 23 8.12 -10.46 7.66
C ASP A 23 9.19 -9.57 8.30
N ILE A 24 9.35 -8.33 7.83
CA ILE A 24 10.21 -7.32 8.48
C ILE A 24 9.71 -7.05 9.90
N MET A 25 8.40 -6.82 10.09
CA MET A 25 7.83 -6.56 11.42
C MET A 25 8.04 -7.74 12.37
N ARG A 26 7.83 -8.99 11.88
CA ARG A 26 8.10 -10.22 12.63
C ARG A 26 9.59 -10.36 12.99
N ALA A 27 10.49 -10.03 12.07
CA ALA A 27 11.93 -10.06 12.32
C ALA A 27 12.35 -9.04 13.38
N CYS A 28 11.84 -7.81 13.30
CA CYS A 28 12.07 -6.77 14.31
C CYS A 28 11.58 -7.21 15.70
N ALA A 29 10.37 -7.79 15.77
CA ALA A 29 9.82 -8.31 17.02
C ALA A 29 10.67 -9.47 17.59
N LYS A 30 11.12 -10.39 16.73
CA LYS A 30 11.97 -11.53 17.12
C LYS A 30 13.35 -11.09 17.62
N ALA A 31 13.92 -10.04 17.04
CA ALA A 31 15.26 -9.56 17.39
C ALA A 31 15.33 -9.00 18.82
N LYS A 32 14.22 -8.50 19.38
CA LYS A 32 14.12 -7.87 20.73
C LYS A 32 15.06 -6.67 20.96
N THR A 33 15.83 -6.24 19.95
CA THR A 33 16.75 -5.10 20.00
C THR A 33 16.20 -3.86 19.27
N VAL A 34 15.22 -4.05 18.39
CA VAL A 34 14.58 -2.95 17.63
C VAL A 34 13.63 -2.18 18.55
N ARG A 35 13.88 -0.88 18.71
CA ARG A 35 13.09 -0.01 19.60
C ARG A 35 11.91 0.66 18.91
N ARG A 36 12.01 0.93 17.61
CA ARG A 36 10.99 1.64 16.82
C ARG A 36 11.10 1.23 15.35
N VAL A 37 9.94 1.08 14.70
CA VAL A 37 9.82 0.94 13.25
C VAL A 37 9.07 2.16 12.73
N VAL A 38 9.54 2.73 11.62
CA VAL A 38 8.84 3.78 10.88
C VAL A 38 8.58 3.23 9.49
N PHE A 39 7.31 3.18 9.09
CA PHE A 39 6.88 2.73 7.77
C PHE A 39 6.51 3.95 6.93
N THR A 40 7.22 4.16 5.83
CA THR A 40 6.89 5.21 4.87
C THR A 40 5.75 4.70 3.99
N SER A 41 4.54 5.14 4.31
CA SER A 41 3.36 4.94 3.45
C SER A 41 3.29 6.04 2.38
N SER A 42 2.12 6.24 1.79
CA SER A 42 1.89 7.24 0.74
C SER A 42 0.55 7.96 0.93
N ALA A 43 0.41 9.16 0.34
CA ALA A 43 -0.82 9.96 0.40
C ALA A 43 -2.06 9.20 -0.11
N GLY A 44 -1.89 8.38 -1.15
CA GLY A 44 -2.98 7.58 -1.71
C GLY A 44 -3.38 6.35 -0.89
N THR A 45 -2.83 6.18 0.32
CA THR A 45 -3.51 5.37 1.35
C THR A 45 -4.73 6.08 1.92
N VAL A 46 -4.78 7.41 1.87
CA VAL A 46 -5.83 8.23 2.51
C VAL A 46 -6.69 9.05 1.54
N ASP A 47 -6.18 9.40 0.34
CA ASP A 47 -6.79 10.43 -0.52
C ASP A 47 -7.34 9.97 -1.89
N VAL A 48 -7.52 8.66 -2.10
CA VAL A 48 -8.02 8.12 -3.37
C VAL A 48 -9.47 7.65 -3.23
N GLU A 49 -10.41 8.47 -3.69
CA GLU A 49 -11.84 8.17 -3.75
C GLU A 49 -12.53 9.07 -4.79
N GLU A 50 -13.74 8.70 -5.22
CA GLU A 50 -14.60 9.52 -6.07
C GLU A 50 -16.04 9.52 -5.50
N PRO A 51 -16.62 10.69 -5.15
CA PRO A 51 -16.04 12.04 -5.29
C PRO A 51 -14.98 12.34 -4.22
N LYS A 52 -14.00 13.18 -4.56
CA LYS A 52 -12.97 13.62 -3.62
C LYS A 52 -13.53 14.44 -2.46
N LYS A 53 -12.91 14.29 -1.29
CA LYS A 53 -13.18 15.15 -0.13
C LYS A 53 -12.42 16.47 -0.23
N PRO A 54 -12.95 17.56 0.35
CA PRO A 54 -12.26 18.85 0.37
C PRO A 54 -11.04 18.86 1.31
N VAL A 55 -11.02 18.00 2.33
CA VAL A 55 -9.95 17.89 3.33
C VAL A 55 -9.78 16.42 3.70
N TYR A 56 -8.54 16.01 3.89
CA TYR A 56 -8.16 14.67 4.37
C TYR A 56 -7.34 14.79 5.66
N ASP A 57 -7.53 13.83 6.56
CA ASP A 57 -6.79 13.67 7.81
C ASP A 57 -6.32 12.20 7.98
N GLU A 58 -5.60 11.94 9.08
CA GLU A 58 -4.99 10.64 9.36
C GLU A 58 -6.02 9.53 9.68
N SER A 59 -7.30 9.87 9.83
CA SER A 59 -8.38 8.89 10.02
C SER A 59 -8.99 8.41 8.70
N ASN A 60 -8.67 9.06 7.58
CA ASN A 60 -9.18 8.68 6.27
C ASN A 60 -8.48 7.46 5.67
N TRP A 61 -9.19 6.82 4.76
CA TRP A 61 -8.71 5.70 3.95
C TRP A 61 -9.25 5.86 2.54
N SER A 62 -8.41 5.52 1.57
CA SER A 62 -8.81 5.42 0.16
C SER A 62 -9.89 4.37 -0.03
N ASP A 63 -10.80 4.62 -0.97
CA ASP A 63 -11.85 3.70 -1.38
C ASP A 63 -11.25 2.56 -2.22
N LEU A 64 -11.09 1.40 -1.58
CA LEU A 64 -10.51 0.22 -2.23
C LEU A 64 -11.37 -0.31 -3.39
N GLU A 65 -12.69 -0.14 -3.35
CA GLU A 65 -13.56 -0.59 -4.44
C GLU A 65 -13.38 0.31 -5.66
N PHE A 66 -13.32 1.63 -5.44
CA PHE A 66 -12.96 2.57 -6.49
C PHE A 66 -11.58 2.25 -7.08
N VAL A 67 -10.55 2.12 -6.24
CA VAL A 67 -9.17 1.83 -6.67
C VAL A 67 -9.08 0.56 -7.52
N ARG A 68 -9.77 -0.52 -7.13
CA ARG A 68 -9.85 -1.77 -7.89
C ARG A 68 -10.57 -1.61 -9.23
N ALA A 69 -11.65 -0.82 -9.24
CA ALA A 69 -12.44 -0.60 -10.46
C ALA A 69 -11.67 0.22 -11.51
N VAL A 70 -10.94 1.24 -11.09
CA VAL A 70 -10.24 2.15 -12.03
C VAL A 70 -8.85 1.69 -12.45
N LYS A 71 -8.25 0.72 -11.74
CA LYS A 71 -6.91 0.18 -12.03
C LYS A 71 -5.86 1.29 -12.18
N MET A 72 -5.75 2.16 -11.17
CA MET A 72 -4.89 3.34 -11.21
C MET A 72 -3.43 2.97 -11.52
N THR A 73 -2.95 3.44 -12.66
CA THR A 73 -1.66 3.09 -13.29
C THR A 73 -0.41 3.40 -12.45
N ALA A 74 -0.52 4.26 -11.44
CA ALA A 74 0.60 4.62 -10.56
C ALA A 74 0.63 3.88 -9.20
N TRP A 75 -0.37 3.05 -8.88
CA TRP A 75 -0.59 2.52 -7.52
C TRP A 75 -0.62 0.99 -7.41
N MET A 76 -0.23 0.28 -8.49
CA MET A 76 -0.11 -1.18 -8.53
C MET A 76 -1.34 -1.95 -7.99
N TYR A 77 -2.53 -1.47 -8.35
CA TYR A 77 -3.69 -2.34 -8.55
C TYR A 77 -3.85 -2.53 -10.07
N PHE A 78 -3.52 -3.71 -10.58
CA PHE A 78 -3.89 -4.16 -11.92
C PHE A 78 -5.06 -5.17 -11.86
#